data_AF-A0A1J3H0X9-F1
#
_entry.id   AF-A0A1J3H0X9-F1
#
_cell.length_a   1.000
_cell.length_b   1.000
_cell.length_c   1.000
_cell.angle_alpha   90.00
_cell.angle_beta   90.00
_cell.angle_gamma   90.00
#
_symmetry.space_group_name_H-M   'P 1'
#
loop_
_entity.id
_entity.type
_entity.pdbx_description
1 polymer ?
#
loop_
_entity_poly.entity_id
_entity_poly.type
_entity_poly.pdbx_seq_one_letter_code
_entity_poly.pdbx_strand_id
1 'polypeptide(L)'
;TNSDCCRWDGIECNLTSGRVIGLSVGDTYLDHSLLNLSLLHPFEEVRRLNLSTGIDTDSFSFQGFFDDVEGYKSLRKLKHLEFLDLSSNAFRNSRDR
;
A
#
# COMPACT_ATOMS: atom_id res chain seq x y z
N THR A 1 15.99 -6.99 -16.87
CA THR A 1 15.82 -8.27 -16.16
C THR A 1 14.37 -8.35 -15.71
N ASN A 2 13.63 -9.36 -16.14
CA ASN A 2 12.24 -9.56 -15.74
C ASN A 2 12.26 -10.41 -14.45
N SER A 3 12.29 -9.77 -13.29
CA SER A 3 12.27 -10.46 -12.00
C SER A 3 10.83 -10.88 -11.67
N ASP A 4 10.66 -12.16 -11.35
CA ASP A 4 9.40 -12.71 -10.86
C ASP A 4 9.06 -12.12 -9.48
N CYS A 5 8.20 -11.10 -9.47
CA CYS A 5 7.81 -10.39 -8.25
C CYS A 5 7.05 -11.26 -7.25
N CYS A 6 6.49 -12.39 -7.68
CA CYS A 6 5.81 -13.32 -6.79
C CYS A 6 6.76 -14.04 -5.81
N ARG A 7 8.07 -13.83 -5.98
CA ARG A 7 9.11 -14.31 -5.06
C ARG A 7 9.64 -13.23 -4.12
N TRP A 8 9.13 -12.00 -4.24
CA TRP A 8 9.56 -10.91 -3.38
C TRP A 8 8.87 -11.02 -2.03
N ASP A 9 9.61 -10.71 -0.98
CA ASP A 9 9.04 -10.60 0.35
C ASP A 9 7.92 -9.56 0.35
N GLY A 10 6.78 -9.91 0.96
CA GLY A 10 5.61 -9.05 1.00
C GLY A 10 4.72 -9.10 -0.24
N ILE A 11 5.06 -9.86 -1.28
CA ILE A 11 4.17 -10.09 -2.43
C ILE A 11 3.53 -11.47 -2.34
N GLU A 12 2.21 -11.51 -2.42
CA GLU A 12 1.43 -12.74 -2.54
C GLU A 12 0.76 -12.79 -3.91
N CYS A 13 0.98 -13.87 -4.65
CA CYS A 13 0.38 -14.09 -5.96
C CYS A 13 -0.59 -15.27 -5.96
N ASN A 14 -1.62 -15.18 -6.79
CA ASN A 14 -2.43 -16.33 -7.16
C ASN A 14 -1.59 -17.27 -8.03
N LEU A 15 -1.44 -18.53 -7.60
CA LEU A 15 -0.59 -19.51 -8.29
C LEU A 15 -1.12 -19.91 -9.68
N THR A 16 -2.42 -19.75 -9.92
CA THR A 16 -3.07 -20.12 -11.18
C THR A 16 -2.98 -18.99 -12.20
N SER A 17 -3.31 -17.75 -11.81
CA SER A 17 -3.32 -16.60 -12.71
C SER A 17 -1.99 -15.84 -12.77
N GLY A 18 -1.09 -16.06 -11.80
CA GLY A 18 0.15 -15.31 -11.64
C GLY A 18 -0.06 -13.85 -11.23
N ARG A 19 -1.27 -13.46 -10.82
CA ARG A 19 -1.63 -12.10 -10.44
C ARG A 19 -1.34 -11.85 -8.97
N VAL A 20 -0.90 -10.64 -8.65
CA VAL A 20 -0.70 -10.21 -7.26
C VAL A 20 -2.06 -10.04 -6.59
N ILE A 21 -2.24 -10.74 -5.47
CA ILE A 21 -3.45 -10.73 -4.63
C ILE A 21 -3.17 -10.18 -3.23
N GLY A 22 -1.91 -10.14 -2.81
CA GLY A 22 -1.49 -9.52 -1.55
C GLY A 22 -0.22 -8.69 -1.74
N LEU A 23 -0.20 -7.53 -1.11
CA LEU A 23 0.91 -6.61 -1.12
C LEU A 23 1.15 -6.08 0.28
N SER A 24 2.37 -6.25 0.78
CA SER A 24 2.86 -5.71 2.04
C SER A 24 4.06 -4.83 1.76
N VAL A 25 4.01 -3.60 2.22
CA VAL A 25 5.21 -2.75 2.29
C VAL A 25 5.89 -3.10 3.61
N GLY A 26 7.05 -3.74 3.54
CA GLY A 26 7.83 -4.09 4.73
C GLY A 26 8.44 -2.86 5.41
N ASP A 27 9.26 -3.10 6.43
CA ASP A 27 9.99 -2.05 7.15
C ASP A 27 10.94 -1.29 6.19
N THR A 28 10.45 -0.16 5.68
CA THR A 28 11.17 0.72 4.75
C THR A 28 11.32 2.09 5.37
N TYR A 29 12.52 2.65 5.31
CA TYR A 29 12.75 4.02 5.78
C TYR A 29 12.00 4.97 4.85
N LEU A 30 10.90 5.54 5.34
CA LEU A 30 9.96 6.32 4.54
C LEU A 30 10.09 7.82 4.78
N ASP A 31 10.84 8.28 5.78
CA ASP A 31 11.04 9.71 6.12
C ASP A 31 9.75 10.53 5.93
N HIS A 32 8.66 10.05 6.54
CA HIS A 32 7.38 10.75 6.46
C HIS A 32 6.80 10.95 5.05
N SER A 33 7.13 10.07 4.11
CA SER A 33 6.70 10.17 2.72
C SER A 33 5.18 10.04 2.55
N LEU A 34 4.70 10.58 1.43
CA LEU A 34 3.35 10.33 0.94
C LEU A 34 3.37 9.14 -0.02
N LEU A 35 2.44 8.22 0.15
CA LEU A 35 2.26 7.13 -0.80
C LEU A 35 1.38 7.58 -1.97
N ASN A 36 1.91 7.44 -3.18
CA ASN A 36 1.16 7.67 -4.41
C ASN A 36 0.25 6.47 -4.70
N LEU A 37 -1.06 6.63 -4.50
CA LEU A 37 -2.06 5.58 -4.72
C LEU A 37 -2.20 5.20 -6.19
N SER A 38 -1.74 6.04 -7.12
CA SER A 38 -1.78 5.68 -8.54
C SER A 38 -0.88 4.49 -8.88
N LEU A 39 0.13 4.21 -8.04
CA LEU A 39 0.96 3.02 -8.13
C LEU A 39 0.18 1.73 -7.89
N LEU A 40 -0.98 1.82 -7.21
CA LEU A 40 -1.84 0.67 -6.93
C LEU A 40 -2.81 0.36 -8.08
N HIS A 41 -2.94 1.23 -9.08
CA HIS A 41 -3.88 1.05 -10.19
C HIS A 41 -3.71 -0.26 -10.98
N PRO A 42 -2.48 -0.76 -11.26
CA PRO A 42 -2.31 -2.01 -12.01
C PRO A 42 -2.75 -3.26 -11.24
N PHE A 43 -2.99 -3.15 -9.93
CA PHE A 43 -3.22 -4.26 -9.02
C PHE A 43 -4.71 -4.48 -8.74
N GLU A 44 -5.50 -4.60 -9.80
CA GLU A 44 -6.97 -4.70 -9.72
C GLU A 44 -7.46 -5.90 -8.90
N GLU A 45 -6.69 -6.99 -8.86
CA GLU A 45 -7.01 -8.24 -8.14
C GLU A 45 -6.51 -8.28 -6.69
N VAL A 46 -5.90 -7.20 -6.18
CA VAL A 46 -5.41 -7.16 -4.80
C VAL A 46 -6.56 -7.27 -3.80
N ARG A 47 -6.41 -8.22 -2.89
CA ARG A 47 -7.31 -8.53 -1.79
C ARG A 47 -6.74 -8.13 -0.45
N ARG A 48 -5.41 -8.16 -0.30
CA ARG A 48 -4.72 -7.83 0.95
C ARG A 48 -3.73 -6.70 0.70
N LEU A 49 -3.93 -5.59 1.38
CA LEU A 49 -3.00 -4.46 1.36
C LEU A 49 -2.55 -4.17 2.79
N ASN A 50 -1.28 -4.45 3.08
CA ASN A 50 -0.66 -4.12 4.36
C ASN A 50 0.35 -2.97 4.14
N LEU A 51 0.00 -1.80 4.67
CA LEU A 51 0.84 -0.61 4.70
C LEU A 51 1.24 -0.27 6.14
N SER A 52 1.09 -1.21 7.07
CA SER A 52 1.56 -1.05 8.44
C SER A 52 3.07 -0.89 8.45
N THR A 53 3.56 0.06 9.22
CA THR A 53 4.99 0.35 9.34
C THR A 53 5.50 -0.05 10.73
N GLY A 54 6.81 -0.28 10.86
CA GLY A 54 7.41 -0.75 12.10
C GLY A 54 7.04 0.07 13.34
N ILE A 55 6.95 -0.61 14.49
CA ILE A 55 6.23 -0.17 15.69
C ILE A 55 6.90 1.02 16.43
N ASP A 56 8.17 1.36 16.15
CA ASP A 56 8.96 2.18 17.08
C ASP A 56 9.73 3.37 16.48
N THR A 57 9.52 3.77 15.22
CA THR A 57 10.27 4.92 14.66
C THR A 57 9.43 5.73 13.66
N ASP A 58 9.21 7.01 13.98
CA ASP A 58 8.54 8.00 13.11
C ASP A 58 9.05 7.97 11.66
N SER A 59 10.34 7.63 11.48
CA SER A 59 11.05 7.57 10.21
C SER A 59 10.56 6.50 9.23
N PHE A 60 9.70 5.58 9.64
CA PHE A 60 9.19 4.50 8.79
C PHE A 60 7.72 4.70 8.43
N SER A 61 7.09 5.78 8.87
CA SER A 61 5.65 5.99 8.72
C SER A 61 5.26 6.77 7.46
N PHE A 62 4.13 6.44 6.84
CA PHE A 62 3.47 7.32 5.87
C PHE A 62 2.77 8.48 6.58
N GLN A 63 2.88 9.69 6.04
CA GLN A 63 2.10 10.84 6.52
C GLN A 63 0.73 10.96 5.86
N GLY A 64 0.55 10.33 4.70
CA GLY A 64 -0.67 10.45 3.91
C GLY A 64 -0.60 9.73 2.59
N PHE A 65 -1.71 9.83 1.88
CA PHE A 65 -1.87 9.29 0.53
C PHE A 65 -2.19 10.42 -0.43
N PHE A 66 -1.73 10.29 -1.67
CA PHE A 66 -2.14 11.17 -2.75
C PHE A 66 -2.36 10.38 -4.04
N ASP A 67 -3.17 10.98 -4.90
CA ASP A 67 -3.34 10.62 -6.30
C ASP A 67 -3.78 11.93 -6.96
N ASP A 68 -3.09 12.33 -8.03
CA ASP A 68 -3.29 13.65 -8.64
C ASP A 68 -4.68 13.83 -9.26
N VAL A 69 -5.44 12.74 -9.44
CA VAL A 69 -6.77 12.73 -10.04
C VAL A 69 -7.86 12.54 -8.99
N GLU A 70 -7.75 11.51 -8.16
CA GLU A 70 -8.83 11.08 -7.24
C GLU A 70 -8.46 11.22 -5.75
N GLY A 71 -7.22 11.59 -5.44
CA GLY A 71 -6.70 11.60 -4.07
C GLY A 71 -6.90 10.25 -3.36
N TYR A 72 -7.33 10.29 -2.09
CA TYR A 72 -7.62 9.07 -1.32
C TYR A 72 -8.74 8.21 -1.92
N LYS A 73 -9.60 8.76 -2.80
CA LYS A 73 -10.67 7.98 -3.44
C LYS A 73 -10.13 6.94 -4.41
N SER A 74 -8.87 7.02 -4.83
CA SER A 74 -8.22 5.96 -5.63
C SER A 74 -8.24 4.60 -4.94
N LEU A 75 -8.33 4.54 -3.61
CA LEU A 75 -8.52 3.27 -2.89
C LEU A 75 -9.81 2.53 -3.30
N ARG A 76 -10.84 3.23 -3.79
CA ARG A 76 -12.09 2.62 -4.30
C ARG A 76 -11.89 1.81 -5.58
N LYS A 77 -10.76 1.97 -6.28
CA LYS A 77 -10.41 1.19 -7.47
C LYS A 77 -9.98 -0.23 -7.12
N LEU A 78 -9.54 -0.46 -5.87
CA LEU A 78 -9.23 -1.79 -5.34
C LEU A 78 -10.51 -2.53 -4.96
N LYS A 79 -11.27 -2.94 -5.98
CA LYS A 79 -12.63 -3.50 -5.84
C LYS A 79 -12.67 -4.84 -5.10
N HIS A 80 -11.55 -5.56 -5.08
CA HIS A 80 -11.42 -6.86 -4.44
C HIS A 80 -10.75 -6.80 -3.08
N LEU A 81 -10.49 -5.59 -2.54
CA LEU A 81 -9.82 -5.43 -1.25
C LEU A 81 -10.68 -5.99 -0.12
N GLU A 82 -10.17 -7.03 0.54
CA GLU A 82 -10.78 -7.73 1.66
C GLU A 82 -10.11 -7.35 2.99
N PHE A 83 -8.82 -7.01 2.94
CA PHE A 83 -8.01 -6.64 4.11
C PHE A 83 -7.17 -5.40 3.82
N LEU A 84 -7.26 -4.42 4.71
CA LEU A 84 -6.48 -3.20 4.67
C LEU A 84 -5.90 -2.91 6.06
N ASP A 85 -4.59 -2.91 6.18
CA ASP A 85 -3.88 -2.49 7.38
C ASP A 85 -3.12 -1.18 7.12
N LEU A 86 -3.48 -0.17 7.89
CA LEU A 86 -2.91 1.19 7.86
C LEU A 86 -2.32 1.58 9.23
N SER A 87 -2.21 0.63 10.15
CA SER A 87 -1.71 0.85 11.51
C SER A 87 -0.28 1.39 11.52
N SER A 88 0.13 1.95 12.65
CA SER A 88 1.50 2.44 12.85
C SER A 88 1.97 3.46 11.81
N ASN A 89 1.06 4.25 11.24
CA ASN A 89 1.37 5.35 10.33
C ASN A 89 1.10 6.71 10.98
N ALA A 90 1.74 7.76 10.47
CA ALA A 90 1.61 9.14 10.95
C ALA A 90 0.47 9.90 10.23
N PHE A 91 -0.61 9.22 9.87
CA PHE A 91 -1.74 9.82 9.16
C PHE A 91 -2.37 10.93 10.00
N ARG A 92 -2.15 12.18 9.57
CA ARG A 92 -2.78 13.34 10.20
C ARG A 92 -4.22 13.46 9.72
N ASN A 93 -5.15 13.50 10.66
CA ASN A 93 -6.55 13.71 10.35
C ASN A 93 -6.76 15.17 9.93
N SER A 94 -7.20 15.41 8.69
CA SER A 94 -7.39 16.77 8.17
C SER A 94 -8.66 17.45 8.67
N ARG A 95 -9.18 17.08 9.85
CA ARG A 95 -10.38 17.72 10.45
C ARG A 95 -10.09 19.07 11.11
N ASP A 96 -8.83 19.49 11.16
CA ASP A 96 -8.42 20.82 11.63
C ASP A 96 -7.99 21.71 10.45
N ARG A 97 -8.94 22.10 9.58
CA ARG A 97 -8.92 23.36 8.83
C ARG A 97 -10.34 23.81 8.51
#